data_AF-A0A1Q7B633-F1
#
_entry.id   AF-A0A1Q7B633-F1
#
_cell.length_a   1.000
_cell.length_b   1.000
_cell.length_c   1.000
_cell.angle_alpha   90.00
_cell.angle_beta   90.00
_cell.angle_gamma   90.00
#
_symmetry.space_group_name_H-M   'P 1'
#
loop_
_entity.id
_entity.type
_entity.pdbx_description
1 polymer ?
#
loop_
_entity_poly.entity_id
_entity_poly.type
_entity_poly.pdbx_seq_one_letter_code
_entity_poly.pdbx_strand_id
1 'polypeptide(L)'
;MQEAPEQMHERLLEVIAKSRFEVLPQPYAWQGIANSLRIPNDALAAVRDGDGWYALMPAAEGANGTYRIFSFHFAEGTNASGFVAWLAGLMKQDAGTGAMVVCGFDARNNPAIWQTSLGLFDYWGCPWIKGETVIALVERLRRVGSSRR
;
A
#
# COMPACT_ATOMS: atom_id res chain seq x y z
N MET A 1 14.33 23.96 5.16
CA MET A 1 14.72 23.31 6.42
C MET A 1 14.29 21.86 6.33
N GLN A 2 15.22 20.91 6.44
CA GLN A 2 14.94 19.48 6.32
C GLN A 2 14.50 18.95 7.69
N GLU A 3 13.39 18.21 7.75
CA GLU A 3 12.90 17.56 8.96
C GLU A 3 13.91 16.49 9.42
N ALA A 4 14.16 16.37 10.73
CA ALA A 4 15.04 15.33 11.27
C ALA A 4 14.39 13.93 11.18
N PRO A 5 15.17 12.84 11.06
CA PRO A 5 14.62 11.48 10.95
C PRO A 5 13.65 11.09 12.06
N GLU A 6 13.93 11.49 13.30
CA GLU A 6 13.09 11.20 14.47
C GLU A 6 11.77 11.98 14.39
N GLN A 7 11.81 13.24 13.95
CA GLN A 7 10.61 14.05 13.74
C GLN A 7 9.73 13.46 12.62
N MET A 8 10.36 13.02 11.53
CA MET A 8 9.68 12.31 10.45
C MET A 8 9.05 11.01 10.94
N HIS A 9 9.76 10.23 11.76
CA HIS A 9 9.25 8.99 12.33
C HIS A 9 7.98 9.23 13.17
N GLU A 10 8.01 10.20 14.07
CA GLU A 10 6.87 10.57 14.91
C GLU A 10 5.67 11.04 14.09
N ARG A 11 5.90 11.93 13.12
CA ARG A 11 4.85 12.39 12.20
C ARG A 11 4.22 11.23 11.43
N LEU A 12 5.03 10.30 10.91
CA LEU A 12 4.54 9.17 10.12
C LEU A 12 3.83 8.10 10.96
N LEU A 13 4.17 7.96 12.25
CA LEU A 13 3.37 7.19 13.20
C LEU A 13 1.96 7.78 13.37
N GLU A 14 1.81 9.10 13.41
CA GLU A 14 0.48 9.70 13.42
C GLU A 14 -0.29 9.47 12.11
N VAL A 15 0.41 9.59 10.96
CA VAL A 15 -0.18 9.37 9.64
C VAL A 15 -0.70 7.93 9.53
N ILE A 16 0.12 6.93 9.87
CA ILE A 16 -0.30 5.53 9.78
C ILE A 16 -1.44 5.21 10.76
N ALA A 17 -1.48 5.85 11.94
CA ALA A 17 -2.57 5.65 12.89
C ALA A 17 -3.90 6.27 12.42
N LYS A 18 -3.84 7.41 11.72
CA LYS A 18 -5.01 8.13 11.20
C LYS A 18 -5.51 7.59 9.86
N SER A 19 -4.70 6.82 9.13
CA SER A 19 -5.12 6.26 7.83
C SER A 19 -6.18 5.16 8.01
N ARG A 20 -7.06 5.02 7.02
CA ARG A 20 -7.82 3.79 6.85
C ARG A 20 -6.87 2.74 6.28
N PHE A 21 -6.85 1.57 6.92
CA PHE A 21 -6.03 0.43 6.55
C PHE A 21 -6.94 -0.75 6.24
N GLU A 22 -6.71 -1.40 5.11
CA GLU A 22 -7.50 -2.55 4.68
C GLU A 22 -6.56 -3.64 4.15
N VAL A 23 -6.82 -4.89 4.52
CA VAL A 23 -6.05 -6.05 4.03
C VAL A 23 -6.94 -6.83 3.08
N LEU A 24 -6.49 -7.02 1.84
CA LEU A 24 -7.25 -7.76 0.86
C LEU A 24 -7.15 -9.25 1.18
N PRO A 25 -8.27 -9.99 1.17
CA PRO A 25 -8.33 -11.33 1.76
C PRO A 25 -7.52 -12.37 0.97
N GLN A 26 -7.47 -12.22 -0.35
CA GLN A 26 -6.87 -13.18 -1.29
C GLN A 26 -5.46 -12.75 -1.75
N PRO A 27 -4.62 -13.69 -2.23
CA PRO A 27 -3.35 -13.35 -2.84
C PRO A 27 -3.53 -12.69 -4.20
N TYR A 28 -2.54 -11.88 -4.58
CA TYR A 28 -2.48 -11.24 -5.90
C TYR A 28 -1.14 -11.54 -6.58
N ALA A 29 -1.12 -11.55 -7.91
CA ALA A 29 0.11 -11.66 -8.67
C ALA A 29 0.04 -10.78 -9.92
N TRP A 30 1.20 -10.34 -10.41
CA TRP A 30 1.30 -9.75 -11.74
C TRP A 30 1.16 -10.86 -12.78
N GLN A 31 0.14 -10.73 -13.62
CA GLN A 31 -0.19 -11.70 -14.65
C GLN A 31 -0.20 -11.00 -16.01
N GLY A 32 0.38 -11.65 -17.01
CA GLY A 32 0.40 -11.12 -18.37
C GLY A 32 -1.03 -11.01 -18.93
N ILE A 33 -1.36 -9.86 -19.50
CA ILE A 33 -2.64 -9.63 -20.18
C ILE A 33 -2.39 -9.36 -21.67
N ALA A 34 -3.39 -9.69 -22.49
CA ALA A 34 -3.34 -9.34 -23.90
C ALA A 34 -3.21 -7.81 -24.05
N ASN A 35 -2.48 -7.36 -25.07
CA ASN A 35 -2.39 -5.96 -25.47
C ASN A 35 -3.74 -5.50 -26.04
N SER A 36 -4.71 -5.31 -25.16
CA SER A 36 -6.06 -4.88 -25.43
C SER A 36 -6.36 -3.67 -24.56
N LEU A 37 -7.21 -2.77 -25.04
CA LEU A 37 -7.67 -1.61 -24.26
C LEU A 37 -8.54 -1.99 -23.05
N ARG A 38 -8.80 -3.28 -22.83
CA ARG A 38 -9.68 -3.77 -21.77
C ARG A 38 -8.86 -4.33 -20.61
N ILE A 39 -8.72 -3.53 -19.56
CA ILE A 39 -8.19 -3.98 -18.28
C ILE A 39 -9.24 -4.91 -17.62
N PRO A 40 -8.85 -6.08 -17.09
CA PRO A 40 -9.75 -6.95 -16.35
C PRO A 40 -10.43 -6.21 -15.17
N ASN A 41 -11.71 -6.52 -14.92
CA ASN A 41 -12.51 -5.79 -13.92
C ASN A 41 -12.01 -5.97 -12.47
N ASP A 42 -11.28 -7.04 -12.21
CA ASP A 42 -10.72 -7.42 -10.90
C ASP A 42 -9.24 -7.05 -10.75
N ALA A 43 -8.65 -6.40 -11.76
CA ALA A 43 -7.28 -5.91 -11.67
C ALA A 43 -7.20 -4.67 -10.77
N LEU A 44 -6.26 -4.69 -9.82
CA LEU A 44 -5.96 -3.52 -8.98
C LEU A 44 -5.13 -2.48 -9.74
N ALA A 45 -4.30 -2.93 -10.66
CA ALA A 45 -3.43 -2.09 -11.47
C ALA A 45 -3.07 -2.80 -12.77
N ALA A 46 -2.73 -2.03 -13.80
CA ALA A 46 -2.11 -2.52 -15.02
C ALA A 46 -0.86 -1.70 -15.33
N VAL A 47 0.22 -2.38 -15.70
CA VAL A 47 1.50 -1.76 -16.04
C VAL A 47 1.96 -2.31 -17.39
N ARG A 48 2.61 -1.45 -18.17
CA ARG A 48 3.39 -1.88 -19.32
C ARG A 48 4.81 -2.11 -18.85
N ASP A 49 5.32 -3.31 -19.08
CA ASP A 49 6.71 -3.69 -18.79
C ASP A 49 7.37 -4.23 -20.06
N GLY A 50 8.30 -3.45 -20.60
CA GLY A 50 8.84 -3.66 -21.95
C GLY A 50 7.75 -3.70 -23.01
N ASP A 51 7.70 -4.83 -23.73
CA ASP A 51 6.72 -5.09 -24.80
C ASP A 51 5.43 -5.76 -24.30
N GLY A 52 5.36 -6.10 -23.01
CA GLY A 52 4.23 -6.79 -22.40
C GLY A 52 3.33 -5.87 -21.57
N TRP A 53 2.07 -6.29 -21.40
CA TRP A 53 1.16 -5.74 -20.41
C TRP A 53 0.94 -6.73 -19.29
N TYR A 54 0.93 -6.23 -18.05
CA TYR A 54 0.70 -7.02 -16.86
C TYR A 54 -0.36 -6.36 -16.00
N ALA A 55 -1.23 -7.16 -15.40
CA ALA A 55 -2.20 -6.71 -14.42
C ALA A 55 -1.95 -7.37 -13.06
N LEU A 56 -2.12 -6.60 -11.98
CA LEU A 56 -2.11 -7.12 -10.62
C LEU A 56 -3.49 -7.67 -10.31
N MET A 57 -3.63 -8.99 -10.39
CA MET A 57 -4.91 -9.68 -10.34
C MET A 57 -4.93 -10.71 -9.21
N PRO A 58 -6.14 -11.11 -8.74
CA PRO A 58 -6.29 -12.23 -7.82
C PRO A 58 -5.58 -13.48 -8.34
N ALA A 59 -4.95 -14.22 -7.43
CA ALA A 59 -4.22 -15.43 -7.73
C ALA A 59 -4.70 -16.58 -6.84
N ALA A 60 -4.38 -17.80 -7.23
CA ALA A 60 -4.59 -18.96 -6.36
C ALA A 60 -3.60 -18.94 -5.19
N GLU A 61 -4.03 -19.43 -4.03
CA GLU A 61 -3.13 -19.68 -2.90
C GLU A 61 -2.02 -20.66 -3.31
N GLY A 62 -0.79 -20.37 -2.91
CA GLY A 62 0.38 -21.18 -3.25
C GLY A 62 0.96 -20.94 -4.65
N ALA A 63 0.36 -20.08 -5.47
CA ALA A 63 0.99 -19.65 -6.72
C ALA A 63 2.29 -18.89 -6.45
N ASN A 64 3.29 -19.12 -7.32
CA ASN A 64 4.58 -18.44 -7.23
C ASN A 64 4.44 -16.93 -7.48
N GLY A 65 5.23 -16.13 -6.78
CA GLY A 65 5.25 -14.68 -6.96
C GLY A 65 3.98 -13.98 -6.45
N THR A 66 3.21 -14.62 -5.58
CA THR A 66 2.02 -14.02 -4.96
C THR A 66 2.39 -13.01 -3.89
N TYR A 67 1.55 -11.99 -3.78
CA TYR A 67 1.64 -10.91 -2.82
C TYR A 67 0.47 -10.96 -1.83
N ARG A 68 0.75 -10.64 -0.57
CA ARG A 68 -0.26 -10.17 0.37
C ARG A 68 -0.47 -8.68 0.12
N ILE A 69 -1.68 -8.30 -0.25
CA ILE A 69 -2.02 -6.91 -0.56
C ILE A 69 -2.75 -6.25 0.61
N PHE A 70 -2.35 -5.03 0.91
CA PHE A 70 -3.04 -4.14 1.85
C PHE A 70 -3.03 -2.72 1.30
N SER A 71 -3.95 -1.88 1.74
CA SER A 71 -4.04 -0.50 1.30
C SER A 71 -4.03 0.49 2.44
N PHE A 72 -3.55 1.69 2.14
CA PHE A 72 -3.74 2.86 2.97
C PHE A 72 -4.52 3.91 2.20
N HIS A 73 -5.58 4.42 2.82
CA HIS A 73 -6.19 5.69 2.46
C HIS A 73 -5.86 6.67 3.57
N PHE A 74 -5.07 7.68 3.25
CA PHE A 74 -4.59 8.62 4.26
C PHE A 74 -5.76 9.50 4.76
N ALA A 75 -5.59 10.18 5.90
CA ALA A 75 -6.60 11.15 6.38
C ALA A 75 -6.31 12.57 5.89
N GLU A 76 -7.35 13.35 5.60
CA GLU A 76 -7.20 14.75 5.19
C GLU A 76 -6.46 15.56 6.27
N GLY A 77 -5.65 16.54 5.85
CA GLY A 77 -4.83 17.35 6.75
C GLY A 77 -3.62 16.61 7.35
N THR A 78 -3.39 15.35 7.00
CA THR A 78 -2.15 14.65 7.34
C THR A 78 -1.08 14.89 6.28
N ASN A 79 0.18 14.99 6.73
CA ASN A 79 1.33 15.08 5.83
C ASN A 79 1.97 13.69 5.71
N ALA A 80 1.69 12.96 4.63
CA ALA A 80 2.24 11.64 4.35
C ALA A 80 3.60 11.67 3.60
N SER A 81 4.24 12.83 3.48
CA SER A 81 5.54 12.94 2.80
C SER A 81 6.58 12.03 3.47
N GLY A 82 7.25 11.20 2.65
CA GLY A 82 8.23 10.22 3.12
C GLY A 82 7.65 8.87 3.57
N PHE A 83 6.33 8.70 3.59
CA PHE A 83 5.67 7.48 4.08
C PHE A 83 6.15 6.20 3.37
N VAL A 84 6.25 6.23 2.03
CA VAL A 84 6.67 5.07 1.24
C VAL A 84 8.06 4.59 1.62
N ALA A 85 9.04 5.50 1.66
CA ALA A 85 10.41 5.15 2.02
C ALA A 85 10.52 4.68 3.49
N TRP A 86 9.81 5.35 4.40
CA TRP A 86 9.79 5.02 5.81
C TRP A 86 9.22 3.62 6.08
N LEU A 87 8.04 3.31 5.55
CA LEU A 87 7.41 2.01 5.80
C LEU A 87 8.17 0.88 5.08
N ALA A 88 8.66 1.10 3.86
CA ALA A 88 9.48 0.10 3.17
C ALA A 88 10.78 -0.19 3.93
N GLY A 89 11.40 0.82 4.54
CA GLY A 89 12.57 0.65 5.41
C GLY A 89 12.26 -0.23 6.62
N LEU A 90 11.15 0.05 7.33
CA LEU A 90 10.70 -0.75 8.47
C LEU A 90 10.34 -2.18 8.06
N MET A 91 9.68 -2.39 6.91
CA MET A 91 9.40 -3.72 6.38
C MET A 91 10.67 -4.51 6.10
N LYS A 92 11.71 -3.86 5.56
CA LYS A 92 13.00 -4.50 5.30
C LYS A 92 13.71 -4.87 6.61
N GLN A 93 13.71 -3.98 7.59
CA GLN A 93 14.39 -4.17 8.87
C GLN A 93 13.69 -5.22 9.75
N ASP A 94 12.37 -5.12 9.89
CA ASP A 94 11.61 -5.89 10.89
C ASP A 94 10.97 -7.16 10.32
N ALA A 95 10.55 -7.14 9.05
CA ALA A 95 9.90 -8.28 8.39
C ALA A 95 10.81 -8.99 7.38
N GLY A 96 11.99 -8.44 7.11
CA GLY A 96 12.98 -9.01 6.20
C GLY A 96 12.54 -9.00 4.73
N THR A 97 11.64 -8.10 4.35
CA THR A 97 11.06 -8.06 3.00
C THR A 97 11.03 -6.66 2.41
N GLY A 98 11.11 -6.58 1.08
CA GLY A 98 10.78 -5.35 0.35
C GLY A 98 9.28 -5.14 0.23
N ALA A 99 8.92 -4.06 -0.46
CA ALA A 99 7.55 -3.70 -0.79
C ALA A 99 7.41 -3.47 -2.31
N MET A 100 6.28 -3.88 -2.87
CA MET A 100 5.71 -3.33 -4.10
C MET A 100 4.66 -2.30 -3.69
N VAL A 101 4.61 -1.15 -4.37
CA VAL A 101 3.64 -0.09 -4.05
C VAL A 101 3.06 0.44 -5.35
N VAL A 102 1.74 0.52 -5.41
CA VAL A 102 0.97 1.22 -6.44
C VAL A 102 0.30 2.42 -5.79
N CYS A 103 0.83 3.60 -6.06
CA CYS A 103 0.26 4.87 -5.60
C CYS A 103 -0.78 5.36 -6.60
N GLY A 104 -1.90 5.87 -6.09
CA GLY A 104 -2.95 6.47 -6.89
C GLY A 104 -3.46 7.75 -6.29
N PHE A 105 -4.11 8.54 -7.13
CA PHE A 105 -4.88 9.70 -6.74
C PHE A 105 -6.26 9.59 -7.37
N ASP A 106 -7.29 9.67 -6.54
CA ASP A 106 -8.67 9.73 -6.98
C ASP A 106 -8.96 11.13 -7.53
N ALA A 107 -8.92 11.26 -8.85
CA ALA A 107 -9.27 12.49 -9.56
C ALA A 107 -10.79 12.67 -9.76
N ARG A 108 -11.64 11.75 -9.26
CA ARG A 108 -13.09 11.81 -9.44
C ARG A 108 -13.67 12.85 -8.48
N ASN A 109 -14.29 13.88 -9.03
CA ASN A 109 -14.86 15.00 -8.29
C ASN A 109 -16.24 14.66 -7.67
N ASN A 110 -16.36 13.54 -6.92
CA ASN A 110 -17.60 13.10 -6.29
C ASN A 110 -17.44 13.02 -4.74
N PRO A 111 -18.28 13.71 -3.95
CA PRO A 111 -18.20 13.73 -2.49
C PRO A 111 -18.49 12.39 -1.78
N ALA A 112 -19.02 11.38 -2.48
CA ALA A 112 -19.65 10.23 -1.82
C ALA A 112 -18.70 9.07 -1.42
N ILE A 113 -17.42 9.07 -1.78
CA ILE A 113 -16.56 7.91 -1.54
C ILE A 113 -15.22 8.38 -0.97
N TRP A 114 -15.23 8.62 0.35
CA TRP A 114 -14.08 8.91 1.22
C TRP A 114 -13.43 10.28 1.04
N GLN A 115 -13.96 11.29 1.74
CA GLN A 115 -13.28 12.55 2.08
C GLN A 115 -12.11 12.31 3.06
N THR A 116 -11.16 11.46 2.70
CA THR A 116 -9.96 11.24 3.50
C THR A 116 -8.74 11.23 2.56
N SER A 117 -7.94 12.29 2.67
CA SER A 117 -6.68 12.59 1.96
C SER A 117 -6.72 13.09 0.52
N LEU A 118 -7.64 13.99 0.20
CA LEU A 118 -7.66 14.65 -1.12
C LEU A 118 -7.72 13.65 -2.30
N GLY A 119 -8.04 12.37 -2.07
CA GLY A 119 -8.03 11.31 -3.07
C GLY A 119 -6.78 10.39 -3.09
N LEU A 120 -5.76 10.60 -2.25
CA LEU A 120 -4.55 9.75 -2.25
C LEU A 120 -4.80 8.36 -1.62
N PHE A 121 -4.34 7.32 -2.30
CA PHE A 121 -4.34 5.95 -1.80
C PHE A 121 -3.11 5.17 -2.28
N ASP A 122 -2.64 4.26 -1.44
CA ASP A 122 -1.56 3.34 -1.79
C ASP A 122 -2.03 1.90 -1.64
N TYR A 123 -1.81 1.08 -2.66
CA TYR A 123 -1.84 -0.37 -2.55
C TYR A 123 -0.41 -0.88 -2.37
N TRP A 124 -0.20 -1.63 -1.29
CA TRP A 124 1.07 -2.20 -0.91
C TRP A 124 1.03 -3.71 -1.08
N GLY A 125 2.15 -4.28 -1.48
CA GLY A 125 2.36 -5.72 -1.57
C GLY A 125 3.67 -6.15 -0.95
N CYS A 126 3.63 -7.26 -0.22
CA CYS A 126 4.80 -8.04 0.17
C CYS A 126 4.61 -9.50 -0.27
N PRO A 127 5.68 -10.32 -0.38
CA PRO A 127 5.54 -11.75 -0.69
C PRO A 127 4.52 -12.41 0.25
N TRP A 128 3.64 -13.25 -0.28
CA TRP A 128 2.53 -13.86 0.46
C TRP A 128 2.97 -14.50 1.78
N ILE A 129 4.09 -15.24 1.76
CA ILE A 129 4.67 -15.90 2.94
C ILE A 129 5.11 -14.96 4.06
N LYS A 130 5.32 -13.67 3.76
CA LYS A 130 5.66 -12.60 4.72
C LYS A 130 4.45 -11.77 5.14
N GLY A 131 3.28 -12.04 4.55
CA GLY A 131 2.05 -11.26 4.71
C GLY A 131 1.74 -10.96 6.16
N GLU A 132 1.48 -11.99 6.95
CA GLU A 132 1.06 -11.83 8.35
C GLU A 132 2.12 -11.14 9.22
N THR A 133 3.42 -11.35 8.95
CA THR A 133 4.50 -10.61 9.63
C THR A 133 4.43 -9.11 9.32
N VAL A 134 4.19 -8.74 8.07
CA VAL A 134 4.06 -7.34 7.65
C VAL A 134 2.78 -6.71 8.20
N ILE A 135 1.65 -7.43 8.19
CA ILE A 135 0.39 -6.93 8.77
C ILE A 135 0.57 -6.68 10.27
N ALA A 136 1.20 -7.61 11.01
CA ALA A 136 1.48 -7.43 12.43
C ALA A 136 2.39 -6.22 12.72
N LEU A 137 3.38 -5.95 11.85
CA LEU A 137 4.22 -4.76 11.91
C LEU A 137 3.37 -3.49 11.73
N VAL A 138 2.55 -3.42 10.68
CA VAL A 138 1.68 -2.27 10.41
C VAL A 138 0.73 -2.02 11.58
N GLU A 139 0.05 -3.05 12.08
CA GLU A 139 -0.86 -2.93 13.22
C GLU A 139 -0.16 -2.47 14.50
N ARG A 140 1.09 -2.90 14.73
CA ARG A 140 1.91 -2.40 15.83
C ARG A 140 2.20 -0.90 15.68
N LEU A 141 2.62 -0.45 14.49
CA LEU A 141 2.90 0.96 14.21
C LEU A 141 1.64 1.83 14.39
N ARG A 142 0.49 1.36 13.89
CA ARG A 142 -0.81 2.02 14.06
C ARG A 142 -1.20 2.18 15.53
N ARG A 143 -0.99 1.14 16.36
CA ARG A 143 -1.24 1.21 17.80
C ARG A 143 -0.32 2.21 18.50
N VAL A 144 0.98 2.17 18.20
CA VAL A 144 1.96 3.12 18.77
C VAL A 144 1.62 4.57 18.41
N GLY A 145 1.23 4.84 17.16
CA GLY A 145 0.81 6.17 16.75
C GLY A 145 -0.52 6.61 17.37
N SER A 146 -1.40 5.67 17.73
CA SER A 146 -2.68 5.97 18.37
C SER A 146 -2.55 6.27 19.87
N SER A 147 -1.63 5.60 20.56
CA SER A 147 -1.43 5.72 22.02
C SER A 147 -0.68 6.99 22.45
N ARG A 148 -0.24 7.81 21.49
CA ARG A 148 0.50 9.05 21.75
C ARG A 148 -0.41 10.29 21.82
N ARG A 149 -1.72 10.10 21.95
CA ARG A 149 -2.71 11.16 22.19
C ARG A 149 -3.04 11.33 23.65
#